data_AF-A0A2E5THY7-F1
#
_entry.id   AF-A0A2E5THY7-F1
#
_cell.length_a   1.000
_cell.length_b   1.000
_cell.length_c   1.000
_cell.angle_alpha   90.00
_cell.angle_beta   90.00
_cell.angle_gamma   90.00
#
_symmetry.space_group_name_H-M   'P 1'
#
loop_
_entity.id
_entity.type
_entity.pdbx_description
1 polymer ?
#
loop_
_entity_poly.entity_id
_entity_poly.type
_entity_poly.pdbx_seq_one_letter_code
_entity_poly.pdbx_strand_id
1 'polypeptide(L)'
;MSTVMVNMAKRAPFVLKDCVYMKKLIIALLLSCGVVQAQASEGLNSDGIQALADQLSLNEAQREKVNVLILRYAEQAAALQKESVALRQQMQALPLTELSRDTIKQLSQRAGSVAARHTGAVLQTQLEFYKVLNASQKAEYAELRKQGKAKSNK
;
A
#
# COMPACT_ATOMS: atom_id res chain seq x y z
N MET A 1 3.31 14.01 64.13
CA MET A 1 2.59 12.90 63.47
C MET A 1 1.32 13.45 62.83
N SER A 2 1.36 13.58 61.51
CA SER A 2 0.21 13.52 60.58
C SER A 2 -0.63 12.25 60.84
N THR A 3 -1.92 12.09 60.54
CA THR A 3 -3.00 12.86 59.89
C THR A 3 -4.29 12.05 60.13
N VAL A 4 -5.45 12.68 60.33
CA VAL A 4 -6.77 12.04 60.16
C VAL A 4 -7.57 12.78 59.09
N MET A 5 -7.95 11.99 58.08
CA MET A 5 -9.01 12.09 57.07
C MET A 5 -9.75 13.42 56.86
N VAL A 6 -9.83 13.86 55.60
CA VAL A 6 -11.10 14.28 54.99
C VAL A 6 -11.16 13.83 53.52
N ASN A 7 -12.35 13.36 53.18
CA ASN A 7 -12.80 12.73 51.95
C ASN A 7 -13.22 13.77 50.89
N MET A 8 -13.50 13.29 49.68
CA MET A 8 -14.36 13.87 48.63
C MET A 8 -13.76 14.72 47.49
N ALA A 9 -14.47 14.55 46.37
CA ALA A 9 -14.67 15.49 45.26
C ALA A 9 -13.77 15.35 44.03
N LYS A 10 -14.10 14.30 43.27
CA LYS A 10 -14.13 14.25 41.80
C LYS A 10 -14.52 15.61 41.19
N ARG A 11 -13.63 16.20 40.38
CA ARG A 11 -13.93 17.04 39.20
C ARG A 11 -12.63 17.27 38.41
N ALA A 12 -12.58 16.69 37.21
CA ALA A 12 -11.72 17.15 36.11
C ALA A 12 -12.14 18.60 35.72
N PRO A 13 -11.39 19.38 34.89
CA PRO A 13 -10.41 18.96 33.89
C PRO A 13 -9.16 19.85 33.84
N PHE A 14 -8.26 19.64 32.86
CA PHE A 14 -7.47 20.65 32.10
C PHE A 14 -6.14 20.02 31.62
N VAL A 15 -6.13 19.47 30.41
CA VAL A 15 -5.47 19.99 29.20
C VAL A 15 -3.92 20.03 29.29
N LEU A 16 -3.32 19.14 28.49
CA LEU A 16 -1.91 19.04 28.13
C LEU A 16 -1.29 20.38 27.74
N LYS A 17 0.00 20.56 28.04
CA LYS A 17 1.00 20.94 27.02
C LYS A 17 2.45 20.80 27.52
N ASP A 18 3.19 20.03 26.74
CA ASP A 18 4.60 20.14 26.35
C ASP A 18 5.71 20.13 27.42
N CYS A 19 6.57 19.10 27.39
CA CYS A 19 7.95 19.21 26.88
C CYS A 19 8.79 17.97 27.27
N VAL A 20 9.17 17.21 26.24
CA VAL A 20 10.45 16.52 26.03
C VAL A 20 11.36 16.32 27.26
N TYR A 21 11.63 15.07 27.66
CA TYR A 21 13.01 14.57 27.71
C TYR A 21 13.09 13.03 27.77
N MET A 22 13.78 12.48 26.78
CA MET A 22 14.27 11.11 26.70
C MET A 22 14.93 10.61 28.00
N LYS A 23 14.41 9.51 28.56
CA LYS A 23 15.21 8.36 29.03
C LYS A 23 14.26 7.31 29.59
N LYS A 24 14.03 6.24 28.82
CA LYS A 24 13.93 4.85 29.29
C LYS A 24 13.57 3.96 28.11
N LEU A 25 14.64 3.49 27.48
CA LEU A 25 14.66 2.47 26.45
C LEU A 25 14.61 1.12 27.19
N ILE A 26 13.41 0.60 27.49
CA ILE A 26 13.22 -0.78 27.99
C ILE A 26 11.90 -1.34 27.44
N ILE A 27 12.05 -2.22 26.44
CA ILE A 27 11.29 -3.46 26.23
C ILE A 27 9.75 -3.32 26.20
N ALA A 28 9.21 -3.16 24.99
CA ALA A 28 7.86 -3.61 24.64
C ALA A 28 7.91 -4.39 23.32
N LEU A 29 8.60 -5.52 23.37
CA LEU A 29 8.49 -6.56 22.35
C LEU A 29 7.29 -7.43 22.73
N LEU A 30 6.09 -7.06 22.28
CA LEU A 30 4.90 -7.92 22.10
C LEU A 30 3.68 -7.05 21.79
N LEU A 31 2.91 -7.48 20.78
CA LEU A 31 1.55 -7.03 20.46
C LEU A 31 1.38 -5.72 19.70
N SER A 32 2.15 -5.52 18.63
CA SER A 32 1.66 -4.73 17.49
C SER A 32 0.74 -5.60 16.62
N CYS A 33 -0.49 -5.80 17.08
CA CYS A 33 -1.59 -6.20 16.22
C CYS A 33 -1.74 -5.15 15.11
N GLY A 34 -1.32 -5.52 13.90
CA GLY A 34 -2.21 -5.42 12.76
C GLY A 34 -2.64 -4.03 12.32
N VAL A 35 -1.71 -3.10 12.16
CA VAL A 35 -1.76 -2.18 11.01
C VAL A 35 -0.35 -1.93 10.52
N VAL A 36 0.31 -3.00 10.05
CA VAL A 36 1.15 -2.79 8.87
C VAL A 36 0.14 -2.51 7.77
N GLN A 37 -0.25 -1.24 7.62
CA GLN A 37 -0.62 -0.72 6.32
C GLN A 37 0.59 -1.05 5.45
N ALA A 38 0.54 -2.23 4.81
CA ALA A 38 1.26 -2.44 3.59
C ALA A 38 0.77 -1.28 2.72
N GLN A 39 1.56 -0.21 2.69
CA GLN A 39 1.33 0.92 1.81
C GLN A 39 1.31 0.27 0.43
N ALA A 40 0.09 0.00 -0.04
CA ALA A 40 -0.16 -0.33 -1.41
C ALA A 40 0.24 0.94 -2.14
N SER A 41 1.52 0.95 -2.53
CA SER A 41 2.09 1.55 -3.72
C SER A 41 1.47 2.88 -4.12
N GLU A 42 2.30 3.91 -4.26
CA GLU A 42 2.13 4.95 -5.29
C GLU A 42 2.15 4.34 -6.71
N GLY A 43 1.44 3.24 -6.91
CA GLY A 43 1.31 2.48 -8.14
C GLY A 43 -0.05 2.79 -8.74
N LEU A 44 -0.09 2.74 -10.07
CA LEU A 44 -1.28 2.98 -10.89
C LEU A 44 -2.56 2.48 -10.18
N ASN A 45 -3.41 3.43 -9.80
CA ASN A 45 -4.81 3.17 -9.50
C ASN A 45 -5.64 3.53 -10.74
N SER A 46 -6.86 2.99 -10.82
CA SER A 46 -7.80 3.26 -11.91
C SER A 46 -7.97 4.76 -12.15
N ASP A 47 -8.11 5.53 -11.06
CA ASP A 47 -8.27 6.98 -11.08
C ASP A 47 -7.04 7.69 -11.65
N GLY A 48 -5.83 7.21 -11.36
CA GLY A 48 -4.57 7.75 -11.88
C GLY A 48 -4.38 7.46 -13.37
N ILE A 49 -4.85 6.31 -13.86
CA ILE A 49 -4.86 6.02 -15.31
C ILE A 49 -5.87 6.94 -16.02
N GLN A 50 -7.04 7.14 -15.42
CA GLN A 50 -8.06 8.02 -15.98
C GLN A 50 -7.59 9.49 -16.01
N ALA A 51 -6.97 9.97 -14.94
CA ALA A 51 -6.39 11.31 -14.88
C ALA A 51 -5.28 11.51 -15.93
N LEU A 52 -4.44 10.50 -16.15
CA LEU A 52 -3.44 10.52 -17.22
C LEU A 52 -4.08 10.54 -18.61
N ALA A 53 -5.18 9.82 -18.82
CA ALA A 53 -5.95 9.84 -20.07
C ALA A 53 -6.54 11.22 -20.37
N ASP A 54 -7.03 11.91 -19.34
CA ASP A 54 -7.53 13.28 -19.45
C ASP A 54 -6.41 14.28 -19.73
N GLN A 55 -5.29 14.16 -19.00
CA GLN A 55 -4.14 15.05 -19.15
C GLN A 55 -3.52 14.94 -20.55
N LEU A 56 -3.45 13.74 -21.13
CA LEU A 56 -2.91 13.50 -22.48
C LEU A 56 -3.93 13.76 -23.61
N SER A 57 -5.13 14.28 -23.27
CA SER A 57 -6.20 14.58 -24.22
C SER A 57 -6.48 13.41 -25.17
N LEU A 58 -6.63 12.20 -24.63
CA LEU A 58 -6.91 11.01 -25.43
C LEU A 58 -8.22 11.19 -26.23
N ASN A 59 -8.20 10.76 -27.49
CA ASN A 59 -9.42 10.68 -28.30
C ASN A 59 -10.32 9.51 -27.86
N GLU A 60 -11.55 9.47 -28.36
CA GLU A 60 -12.55 8.47 -27.97
C GLU A 60 -12.07 7.02 -28.18
N ALA A 61 -11.46 6.72 -29.32
CA ALA A 61 -10.94 5.38 -29.60
C ALA A 61 -9.78 4.98 -28.67
N GLN A 62 -8.95 5.93 -28.27
CA GLN A 62 -7.89 5.70 -27.27
C GLN A 62 -8.47 5.52 -25.87
N ARG A 63 -9.48 6.31 -25.50
CA ARG A 63 -10.17 6.21 -24.21
C ARG A 63 -10.84 4.86 -24.03
N GLU A 64 -11.48 4.34 -25.06
CA GLU A 64 -12.10 3.01 -25.01
C GLU A 64 -11.05 1.92 -24.76
N LYS A 65 -9.91 1.97 -25.47
CA LYS A 65 -8.79 1.05 -25.24
C LYS A 65 -8.24 1.15 -23.82
N VAL A 66 -8.10 2.37 -23.29
CA VAL A 66 -7.62 2.60 -21.92
C VAL A 66 -8.63 2.09 -20.89
N ASN A 67 -9.93 2.26 -21.11
CA ASN A 67 -10.96 1.76 -20.21
C ASN A 67 -10.90 0.22 -20.10
N VAL A 68 -10.74 -0.48 -21.23
CA VAL A 68 -10.52 -1.94 -21.23
C VAL A 68 -9.26 -2.33 -20.44
N LEU A 69 -8.17 -1.55 -20.55
CA LEU A 69 -6.95 -1.78 -19.76
C LEU A 69 -7.19 -1.57 -18.25
N ILE A 70 -7.93 -0.52 -17.86
CA ILE A 70 -8.27 -0.23 -16.47
C ILE A 70 -9.09 -1.39 -15.88
N LEU A 71 -10.13 -1.84 -16.56
CA LEU A 71 -10.99 -2.93 -16.10
C LEU A 71 -10.20 -4.23 -15.90
N ARG A 72 -9.36 -4.59 -16.89
CA ARG A 72 -8.50 -5.77 -16.80
C ARG A 72 -7.52 -5.68 -15.62
N TYR A 73 -6.90 -4.51 -15.43
CA TYR A 73 -5.98 -4.30 -14.32
C TYR A 73 -6.71 -4.38 -12.98
N ALA A 74 -7.89 -3.78 -12.85
CA ALA A 74 -8.69 -3.83 -11.62
C ALA A 74 -9.06 -5.28 -11.25
N GLU A 75 -9.50 -6.08 -12.22
CA GLU A 75 -9.79 -7.49 -12.03
C GLU A 75 -8.55 -8.27 -11.57
N GLN A 76 -7.41 -8.09 -12.25
CA GLN A 76 -6.17 -8.78 -11.92
C GLN A 76 -5.64 -8.36 -10.54
N ALA A 77 -5.70 -7.07 -10.20
CA ALA A 77 -5.28 -6.56 -8.91
C ALA A 77 -6.16 -7.10 -7.77
N ALA A 78 -7.47 -7.18 -7.97
CA ALA A 78 -8.40 -7.76 -7.00
C ALA A 78 -8.12 -9.24 -6.76
N ALA A 79 -7.87 -10.02 -7.82
CA ALA A 79 -7.53 -11.43 -7.72
C ALA A 79 -6.23 -11.66 -6.94
N LEU A 80 -5.18 -10.89 -7.24
CA LEU A 80 -3.90 -10.98 -6.54
C LEU A 80 -4.01 -10.51 -5.07
N GLN A 81 -4.83 -9.49 -4.80
CA GLN A 81 -5.09 -9.04 -3.43
C GLN A 81 -5.80 -10.14 -2.62
N LYS A 82 -6.79 -10.82 -3.22
CA LYS A 82 -7.47 -11.96 -2.60
C LYS A 82 -6.48 -13.09 -2.30
N GLU A 83 -5.58 -13.40 -3.23
CA GLU A 83 -4.51 -14.40 -3.04
C GLU A 83 -3.57 -14.01 -1.89
N SER A 84 -3.16 -12.73 -1.82
CA SER A 84 -2.32 -12.18 -0.74
C SER A 84 -2.99 -12.27 0.64
N VAL A 85 -4.29 -11.97 0.72
CA VAL A 85 -5.07 -12.08 1.96
C VAL A 85 -5.20 -13.55 2.39
N ALA A 86 -5.54 -14.44 1.47
CA ALA A 86 -5.66 -15.87 1.75
C ALA A 86 -4.34 -16.47 2.23
N LEU A 87 -3.21 -16.09 1.62
CA LEU A 87 -1.89 -16.54 2.06
C LEU A 87 -1.54 -16.04 3.46
N ARG A 88 -1.86 -14.79 3.78
CA ARG A 88 -1.67 -14.24 5.13
C ARG A 88 -2.52 -14.97 6.18
N GLN A 89 -3.78 -15.26 5.85
CA GLN A 89 -4.65 -16.05 6.72
C GLN A 89 -4.11 -17.47 6.93
N GLN A 90 -3.60 -18.11 5.86
CA GLN A 90 -2.95 -19.42 5.96
C GLN A 90 -1.73 -19.37 6.90
N MET A 91 -0.87 -18.36 6.75
CA MET A 91 0.30 -18.20 7.61
C MET A 91 -0.08 -17.97 9.09
N GLN A 92 -1.16 -17.24 9.35
CA GLN A 92 -1.65 -16.97 10.71
C GLN A 92 -2.30 -18.19 11.36
N ALA A 93 -2.97 -19.04 10.58
CA ALA A 93 -3.66 -20.23 11.07
C ALA A 93 -2.73 -21.44 11.24
N LEU A 94 -1.49 -21.39 10.74
CA LEU A 94 -0.58 -22.53 10.76
C LEU A 94 -0.08 -22.83 12.18
N PRO A 95 -0.29 -24.05 12.71
CA PRO A 95 0.23 -24.44 14.01
C PRO A 95 1.77 -24.40 14.05
N LEU A 96 2.35 -23.91 15.14
CA LEU A 96 3.82 -23.86 15.28
C LEU A 96 4.48 -25.24 15.19
N THR A 97 3.77 -26.31 15.56
CA THR A 97 4.22 -27.70 15.43
C THR A 97 4.38 -28.15 13.97
N GLU A 98 3.68 -27.50 13.03
CA GLU A 98 3.75 -27.75 11.59
C GLU A 98 4.66 -26.75 10.86
N LEU A 99 5.19 -25.77 11.59
CA LEU A 99 6.09 -24.74 11.06
C LEU A 99 7.52 -25.27 10.96
N SER A 100 7.85 -25.83 9.79
CA SER A 100 9.21 -26.25 9.45
C SER A 100 9.96 -25.18 8.64
N ARG A 101 11.28 -25.31 8.51
CA ARG A 101 12.08 -24.45 7.61
C ARG A 101 11.60 -24.55 6.16
N ASP A 102 11.20 -25.74 5.72
CA ASP A 102 10.69 -25.94 4.38
C ASP A 102 9.32 -25.28 4.19
N THR A 103 8.44 -25.39 5.20
CA THR A 103 7.13 -24.72 5.20
C THR A 103 7.30 -23.20 5.12
N ILE A 104 8.22 -22.63 5.92
CA ILE A 104 8.57 -21.20 5.87
C ILE A 104 9.06 -20.82 4.48
N LYS A 105 10.02 -21.57 3.91
CA LYS A 105 10.56 -21.31 2.58
C LYS A 105 9.46 -21.30 1.52
N GLN A 106 8.56 -22.29 1.53
CA GLN A 106 7.44 -22.37 0.58
C GLN A 106 6.47 -21.19 0.71
N LEU A 107 6.09 -20.84 1.94
CA LEU A 107 5.19 -19.72 2.21
C LEU A 107 5.82 -18.38 1.80
N SER A 108 7.11 -18.18 2.08
CA SER A 108 7.86 -16.99 1.65
C SER A 108 7.96 -16.90 0.13
N GLN A 109 8.24 -18.02 -0.56
CA GLN A 109 8.29 -18.05 -2.02
C GLN A 109 6.94 -17.71 -2.65
N ARG A 110 5.83 -18.23 -2.09
CA ARG A 110 4.48 -17.89 -2.54
C ARG A 110 4.17 -16.41 -2.34
N ALA A 111 4.53 -15.84 -1.20
CA ALA A 111 4.34 -14.41 -0.94
C ALA A 111 5.14 -13.55 -1.92
N GLY A 112 6.41 -13.90 -2.15
CA GLY A 112 7.27 -13.23 -3.13
C GLY A 112 6.70 -13.32 -4.55
N SER A 113 6.16 -14.48 -4.94
CA SER A 113 5.51 -14.68 -6.24
C SER A 113 4.29 -13.78 -6.43
N VAL A 114 3.40 -13.69 -5.42
CA VAL A 114 2.23 -12.79 -5.47
C VAL A 114 2.66 -11.33 -5.59
N ALA A 115 3.66 -10.91 -4.82
CA ALA A 115 4.21 -9.55 -4.90
C ALA A 115 4.80 -9.25 -6.29
N ALA A 116 5.60 -10.18 -6.85
CA ALA A 116 6.18 -10.03 -8.18
C ALA A 116 5.10 -9.95 -9.27
N ARG A 117 4.03 -10.74 -9.16
CA ARG A 117 2.88 -10.69 -10.09
C ARG A 117 2.12 -9.36 -10.00
N HIS A 118 1.98 -8.77 -8.81
CA HIS A 118 1.43 -7.42 -8.66
C HIS A 118 2.28 -6.39 -9.39
N THR A 119 3.60 -6.40 -9.18
CA THR A 119 4.53 -5.50 -9.90
C THR A 119 4.45 -5.70 -11.41
N GLY A 120 4.43 -6.96 -11.87
CA GLY A 120 4.29 -7.31 -13.28
C GLY A 120 3.00 -6.76 -13.89
N ALA A 121 1.87 -6.88 -13.20
CA ALA A 121 0.59 -6.33 -13.65
C ALA A 121 0.65 -4.80 -13.83
N VAL A 122 1.23 -4.08 -12.86
CA VAL A 122 1.41 -2.62 -12.96
C VAL A 122 2.28 -2.24 -14.16
N LEU A 123 3.44 -2.87 -14.30
CA LEU A 123 4.38 -2.58 -15.40
C LEU A 123 3.78 -2.89 -16.77
N GLN A 124 3.04 -4.00 -16.87
CA GLN A 124 2.34 -4.37 -18.09
C GLN A 124 1.28 -3.32 -18.45
N THR A 125 0.46 -2.88 -17.49
CA THR A 125 -0.55 -1.83 -17.71
C THR A 125 0.09 -0.52 -18.16
N GLN A 126 1.22 -0.11 -17.56
CA GLN A 126 1.97 1.09 -18.00
C GLN A 126 2.44 0.95 -19.45
N LEU A 127 2.99 -0.21 -19.81
CA LEU A 127 3.48 -0.47 -21.15
C LEU A 127 2.34 -0.45 -22.18
N GLU A 128 1.22 -1.11 -21.89
CA GLU A 128 0.07 -1.14 -22.79
C GLU A 128 -0.58 0.24 -22.93
N PHE A 129 -0.70 1.00 -21.84
CA PHE A 129 -1.15 2.40 -21.91
C PHE A 129 -0.24 3.23 -22.84
N TYR A 130 1.08 3.11 -22.69
CA TYR A 130 2.04 3.82 -23.54
C TYR A 130 1.90 3.46 -25.03
N LYS A 131 1.56 2.21 -25.36
CA LYS A 131 1.34 1.77 -26.75
C LYS A 131 0.12 2.40 -27.40
N VAL A 132 -0.90 2.79 -26.63
CA VAL A 132 -2.12 3.46 -27.13
C VAL A 132 -1.83 4.90 -27.58
N LEU A 133 -0.79 5.53 -27.05
CA LEU A 133 -0.45 6.92 -27.29
C LEU A 133 0.16 7.15 -28.69
N ASN A 134 -0.16 8.31 -29.28
CA ASN A 134 0.54 8.81 -30.47
C ASN A 134 1.90 9.44 -30.12
N ALA A 135 2.68 9.84 -31.12
CA ALA A 135 4.04 10.36 -30.90
C ALA A 135 4.10 11.59 -29.98
N SER A 136 3.18 12.55 -30.15
CA SER A 136 3.10 13.76 -29.33
C SER A 136 2.77 13.41 -27.87
N GLN A 137 1.72 12.60 -27.68
CA GLN A 137 1.29 12.14 -26.35
C GLN A 137 2.38 11.33 -25.64
N LYS A 138 3.19 10.55 -26.37
CA LYS A 138 4.33 9.81 -25.80
C LYS A 138 5.42 10.73 -25.26
N ALA A 139 5.70 11.84 -25.97
CA ALA A 139 6.66 12.85 -25.52
C ALA A 139 6.16 13.53 -24.24
N GLU A 140 4.88 13.93 -24.22
CA GLU A 140 4.25 14.52 -23.03
C GLU A 140 4.24 13.55 -21.85
N TYR A 141 3.84 12.30 -22.08
CA TYR A 141 3.85 11.25 -21.06
C TYR A 141 5.25 11.00 -20.48
N ALA A 142 6.30 11.07 -21.29
CA ALA A 142 7.67 10.95 -20.81
C ALA A 142 8.07 12.10 -19.88
N GLU A 143 7.66 13.34 -20.20
CA GLU A 143 7.89 14.50 -19.33
C GLU A 143 7.11 14.39 -18.01
N LEU A 144 5.84 13.97 -18.06
CA LEU A 144 5.03 13.72 -16.86
C LEU A 144 5.67 12.68 -15.94
N ARG A 145 6.23 11.59 -16.51
CA ARG A 145 6.95 10.58 -15.73
C ARG A 145 8.24 11.12 -15.10
N LYS A 146 8.97 12.03 -15.75
CA LYS A 146 10.15 12.68 -15.16
C LYS A 146 9.76 13.58 -13.99
N GLN A 147 8.68 14.36 -14.15
CA GLN A 147 8.17 15.26 -13.12
C GLN A 147 7.63 14.49 -11.89
N GLY A 148 6.91 13.38 -12.12
CA GLY A 148 6.43 12.51 -11.05
C GLY A 148 7.58 11.92 -10.22
N LYS A 149 8.67 11.50 -10.87
CA LYS A 149 9.89 11.04 -10.17
C LYS A 149 10.57 12.17 -9.37
N ALA A 150 10.54 13.40 -9.87
CA ALA A 150 11.13 14.55 -9.17
C ALA A 150 10.35 14.95 -7.90
N LYS A 151 9.04 14.69 -7.83
CA LYS A 151 8.21 14.97 -6.65
C LYS A 151 8.31 13.90 -5.55
N SER A 152 8.71 12.67 -5.88
CA SER A 152 8.85 11.53 -4.94
C SER A 152 10.18 11.55 -4.15
N ASN A 153 11.16 12.38 -4.57
CA ASN A 153 12.49 12.49 -3.94
C ASN A 153 12.64 13.70 -2.98
N LYS A 154 11.57 14.15 -2.32
CA LYS A 154 11.62 15.24 -1.33
C LYS A 154 11.11 14.81 0.03
#